data_AF-H8N2B7-F1
#
_entry.id   AF-H8N2B7-F1
#
_cell.length_a   1.000
_cell.length_b   1.000
_cell.length_c   1.000
_cell.angle_alpha   90.00
_cell.angle_beta   90.00
_cell.angle_gamma   90.00
#
_symmetry.space_group_name_H-M   'P 1'
#
loop_
_entity.id
_entity.type
_entity.pdbx_description
1 polymer ?
#
loop_
_entity_poly.entity_id
_entity_poly.type
_entity_poly.pdbx_seq_one_letter_code
_entity_poly.pdbx_strand_id
1 'polypeptide(L)'
;MSLFPRGSSAERAATPAQRVPEGPAPLPPRNRVAEEAPRVLTASREELWSRAESLAWRLSANLGMPVRLAVTDNRSTMVSFRRGSQVLQLRLHHMFLDAPEVIVRAVADYAGRGHRAAGALLDEYIRGQQPLIRQLRRESDAELNPLGRCFDLRALYNGVNEAYFQNAIQARIGWGRMPPRRRRKSIRLGVYDHQTREIRIHPALDKPDVPAFFVEFIVFHEMLHQLFPSSNRTGRRVHHPRAFRERERTYPHYAAALRWERENLGTLLRG
;
A
#
# COMPACT_ATOMS: atom_id res chain seq x y z
N MET A 1 -30.20 15.85 44.41
CA MET A 1 -31.01 17.08 44.59
C MET A 1 -31.12 17.74 43.22
N SER A 2 -32.07 17.33 42.36
CA SER A 2 -33.40 17.94 42.12
C SER A 2 -33.27 19.42 41.70
N LEU A 3 -33.82 19.95 40.60
CA LEU A 3 -35.24 19.98 40.18
C LEU A 3 -35.35 20.47 38.70
N PHE A 4 -36.29 19.92 37.90
CA PHE A 4 -36.75 20.48 36.61
C PHE A 4 -37.62 21.74 36.83
N PRO A 5 -37.99 22.53 35.77
CA PRO A 5 -39.21 22.23 35.02
C PRO A 5 -39.22 22.58 33.51
N ARG A 6 -40.20 22.00 32.83
CA ARG A 6 -40.63 22.26 31.45
C ARG A 6 -41.29 23.64 31.31
N GLY A 7 -41.24 24.20 30.11
CA GLY A 7 -42.11 25.29 29.66
C GLY A 7 -42.41 25.18 28.16
N SER A 8 -43.65 24.86 27.83
CA SER A 8 -44.26 24.94 26.50
C SER A 8 -44.78 26.37 26.28
N SER A 9 -44.65 26.94 25.07
CA SER A 9 -45.54 28.00 24.58
C SER A 9 -45.46 28.18 23.06
N ALA A 10 -46.64 28.46 22.51
CA ALA A 10 -47.08 28.45 21.13
C ALA A 10 -46.42 29.46 20.17
N GLU A 11 -46.63 29.12 18.90
CA GLU A 11 -46.50 29.86 17.64
C GLU A 11 -46.74 31.38 17.70
N ARG A 12 -45.91 32.11 16.94
CA ARG A 12 -46.38 33.20 16.07
C ARG A 12 -45.73 33.10 14.70
N ALA A 13 -46.58 33.05 13.69
CA ALA A 13 -46.24 33.13 12.29
C ALA A 13 -45.57 34.47 11.95
N ALA A 14 -44.44 34.40 11.26
CA ALA A 14 -43.81 35.53 10.59
C ALA A 14 -43.65 35.19 9.10
N THR A 15 -44.17 36.08 8.28
CA THR A 15 -44.19 36.13 6.81
C THR A 15 -42.82 35.82 6.18
N PRO A 16 -42.73 35.08 5.06
CA PRO A 16 -41.45 34.77 4.44
C PRO A 16 -40.88 35.99 3.73
N ALA A 17 -39.74 36.50 4.23
CA ALA A 17 -38.90 37.40 3.47
C ALA A 17 -38.23 36.62 2.32
N GLN A 18 -38.43 37.10 1.08
CA GLN A 18 -37.80 36.57 -0.12
C GLN A 18 -36.27 36.57 0.04
N ARG A 19 -35.66 35.38 0.01
CA ARG A 19 -34.21 35.25 -0.18
C ARG A 19 -33.90 35.33 -1.67
N VAL A 20 -33.20 36.38 -2.06
CA VAL A 20 -32.50 36.47 -3.34
C VAL A 20 -31.45 35.34 -3.38
N PRO A 21 -31.29 34.59 -4.48
CA PRO A 21 -30.26 33.55 -4.55
C PRO A 21 -28.87 34.22 -4.59
N GLU A 22 -28.07 34.00 -3.55
CA GLU A 22 -26.63 34.27 -3.59
C GLU A 22 -26.01 33.40 -4.70
N GLY A 23 -25.51 34.06 -5.75
CA GLY A 23 -24.72 33.41 -6.79
C GLY A 23 -23.46 32.76 -6.22
N PRO A 24 -22.85 31.79 -6.92
CA PRO A 24 -21.70 31.06 -6.42
C PRO A 24 -20.55 32.01 -6.11
N ALA A 25 -19.98 31.87 -4.91
CA ALA A 25 -18.85 32.65 -4.44
C ALA A 25 -17.69 32.64 -5.47
N PRO A 26 -17.01 33.79 -5.68
CA PRO A 26 -15.92 33.87 -6.65
C PRO A 26 -14.80 32.89 -6.28
N LEU A 27 -14.36 32.13 -7.29
CA LEU A 27 -13.25 31.20 -7.15
C LEU A 27 -12.00 31.93 -6.67
N PRO A 28 -11.25 31.36 -5.71
CA PRO A 28 -10.04 31.99 -5.21
C PRO A 28 -9.00 32.15 -6.34
N PRO A 29 -8.18 33.21 -6.30
CA PRO A 29 -7.26 33.55 -7.37
C PRO A 29 -6.28 32.41 -7.66
N ARG A 30 -6.26 31.96 -8.93
CA ARG A 30 -5.21 31.11 -9.51
C ARG A 30 -3.92 31.92 -9.61
N ASN A 31 -3.16 31.98 -8.51
CA ASN A 31 -1.71 32.10 -8.51
C ASN A 31 -1.23 32.16 -7.06
N ARG A 32 -1.04 31.00 -6.44
CA ARG A 32 0.02 30.84 -5.46
C ARG A 32 1.15 30.13 -6.17
N VAL A 33 2.27 30.83 -6.29
CA VAL A 33 3.56 30.29 -6.72
C VAL A 33 3.77 29.00 -5.91
N ALA A 34 3.92 27.88 -6.62
CA ALA A 34 4.12 26.59 -6.01
C ALA A 34 5.37 26.65 -5.11
N GLU A 35 5.18 26.49 -3.81
CA GLU A 35 6.25 26.15 -2.87
C GLU A 35 6.97 24.93 -3.46
N GLU A 36 8.26 25.09 -3.77
CA GLU A 36 9.05 24.14 -4.54
C GLU A 36 8.90 22.72 -4.01
N ALA A 37 8.25 21.86 -4.81
CA ALA A 37 8.24 20.44 -4.58
C ALA A 37 9.69 19.93 -4.50
N PRO A 38 10.03 19.02 -3.58
CA PRO A 38 11.37 18.47 -3.48
C PRO A 38 11.79 17.86 -4.81
N ARG A 39 12.89 18.37 -5.36
CA ARG A 39 13.48 18.17 -6.70
C ARG A 39 13.96 16.74 -7.01
N VAL A 40 13.39 15.71 -6.37
CA VAL A 40 13.75 14.31 -6.58
C VAL A 40 13.08 13.74 -7.84
N LEU A 41 12.00 14.36 -8.32
CA LEU A 41 11.16 13.85 -9.41
C LEU A 41 11.66 14.10 -10.83
N THR A 42 12.73 14.87 -11.00
CA THR A 42 13.33 15.16 -12.33
C THR A 42 14.73 14.57 -12.49
N ALA A 43 15.21 13.80 -11.50
CA ALA A 43 16.56 13.26 -11.57
C ALA A 43 16.67 12.26 -12.72
N SER A 44 17.60 12.53 -13.65
CA SER A 44 17.87 11.64 -14.76
C SER A 44 18.26 10.25 -14.24
N ARG A 45 18.10 9.22 -15.08
CA ARG A 45 18.52 7.85 -14.73
C ARG A 45 20.00 7.81 -14.32
N GLU A 46 20.82 8.68 -14.90
CA GLU A 46 22.24 8.86 -14.61
C GLU A 46 22.47 9.47 -13.22
N GLU A 47 21.68 10.48 -12.84
CA GLU A 47 21.76 11.08 -11.50
C GLU A 47 21.40 10.09 -10.40
N LEU A 48 20.33 9.31 -10.60
CA LEU A 48 19.95 8.25 -9.65
C LEU A 48 21.03 7.18 -9.54
N TRP A 49 21.67 6.84 -10.65
CA TRP A 49 22.78 5.89 -10.67
C TRP A 49 24.00 6.42 -9.90
N SER A 50 24.39 7.67 -10.15
CA SER A 50 25.50 8.32 -9.45
C SER A 50 25.27 8.41 -7.93
N ARG A 51 24.06 8.78 -7.50
CA ARG A 51 23.70 8.80 -6.07
C ARG A 51 23.74 7.40 -5.45
N ALA A 52 23.27 6.39 -6.19
CA ALA A 52 23.31 5.00 -5.74
C ALA A 52 24.74 4.48 -5.60
N GLU A 53 25.63 4.78 -6.55
CA GLU A 53 27.05 4.43 -6.48
C GLU A 53 27.74 5.11 -5.29
N SER A 54 27.51 6.42 -5.10
CA SER A 54 28.03 7.17 -3.95
C SER A 54 27.58 6.57 -2.61
N LEU A 55 26.31 6.17 -2.50
CA LEU A 55 25.80 5.48 -1.31
C LEU A 55 26.45 4.11 -1.11
N ALA A 56 26.58 3.30 -2.17
CA ALA A 56 27.22 1.99 -2.10
C ALA A 56 28.70 2.10 -1.68
N TRP A 57 29.41 3.11 -2.18
CA TRP A 57 30.79 3.40 -1.80
C TRP A 57 30.90 3.78 -0.32
N ARG A 58 30.08 4.73 0.16
CA ARG A 58 30.06 5.13 1.58
C ARG A 58 29.75 3.95 2.50
N LEU A 59 28.80 3.09 2.13
CA LEU A 59 28.47 1.88 2.88
C LEU A 59 29.63 0.87 2.90
N SER A 60 30.30 0.67 1.76
CA SER A 60 31.44 -0.24 1.65
C SER A 60 32.62 0.25 2.49
N ALA A 61 32.91 1.55 2.47
CA ALA A 61 33.94 2.17 3.28
C ALA A 61 33.66 2.02 4.78
N ASN A 62 32.40 2.27 5.22
CA ASN A 62 32.00 2.09 6.61
C ASN A 62 32.08 0.62 7.06
N LEU A 63 31.81 -0.34 6.19
CA LEU A 63 31.78 -1.76 6.53
C LEU A 63 33.12 -2.48 6.37
N GLY A 64 34.06 -1.92 5.63
CA GLY A 64 35.30 -2.61 5.25
C GLY A 64 35.07 -3.82 4.33
N MET A 65 33.93 -3.89 3.65
CA MET A 65 33.62 -4.95 2.70
C MET A 65 32.76 -4.43 1.54
N PRO A 66 32.83 -5.06 0.35
CA PRO A 66 32.00 -4.69 -0.78
C PRO A 66 30.49 -4.76 -0.49
N VAL A 67 29.76 -3.71 -0.89
CA VAL A 67 28.29 -3.65 -0.83
C VAL A 67 27.72 -3.64 -2.25
N ARG A 68 26.90 -4.64 -2.58
CA ARG A 68 26.06 -4.62 -3.78
C ARG A 68 24.72 -4.01 -3.43
N LEU A 69 24.49 -2.77 -3.86
CA LEU A 69 23.28 -2.02 -3.58
C LEU A 69 22.23 -2.18 -4.69
N ALA A 70 21.01 -2.53 -4.31
CA ALA A 70 19.82 -2.43 -5.15
C ALA A 70 18.89 -1.34 -4.60
N VAL A 71 18.65 -0.29 -5.40
CA VAL A 71 17.72 0.79 -5.04
C VAL A 71 16.30 0.44 -5.45
N THR A 72 15.33 0.81 -4.61
CA THR A 72 13.93 0.39 -4.74
C THR A 72 12.97 1.50 -4.37
N ASP A 73 11.71 1.30 -4.73
CA ASP A 73 10.52 2.05 -4.37
C ASP A 73 9.57 1.19 -3.50
N ASN A 74 10.13 0.21 -2.79
CA ASN A 74 9.39 -0.75 -1.98
C ASN A 74 8.53 -0.06 -0.89
N ARG A 75 7.22 -0.35 -0.84
CA ARG A 75 6.27 0.31 0.09
C ARG A 75 6.27 -0.21 1.54
N SER A 76 6.78 -1.42 1.77
CA SER A 76 6.67 -2.10 3.09
C SER A 76 8.01 -2.47 3.71
N THR A 77 9.09 -2.39 2.94
CA THR A 77 10.40 -2.88 3.36
C THR A 77 11.43 -1.94 2.79
N MET A 78 11.86 -1.02 3.65
CA MET A 78 12.76 0.08 3.28
C MET A 78 14.22 -0.36 3.27
N VAL A 79 14.56 -1.37 4.08
CA VAL A 79 15.90 -1.95 4.19
C VAL A 79 15.76 -3.47 4.24
N SER A 80 16.48 -4.18 3.38
CA SER A 80 16.63 -5.63 3.44
C SER A 80 18.02 -6.03 2.96
N PHE A 81 18.57 -7.11 3.51
CA PHE A 81 19.94 -7.51 3.18
C PHE A 81 20.13 -9.02 3.26
N ARG A 82 21.18 -9.50 2.57
CA ARG A 82 21.73 -10.85 2.73
C ARG A 82 23.22 -10.75 2.96
N ARG A 83 23.68 -11.33 4.07
CA ARG A 83 25.10 -11.40 4.41
C ARG A 83 25.75 -12.56 3.66
N GLY A 84 26.73 -12.26 2.82
CA GLY A 84 27.69 -13.24 2.33
C GLY A 84 29.01 -13.11 3.10
N SER A 85 29.90 -14.08 2.93
CA SER A 85 31.24 -14.06 3.56
C SER A 85 32.13 -12.93 3.04
N GLN A 86 31.94 -12.50 1.79
CA GLN A 86 32.78 -11.48 1.13
C GLN A 86 32.01 -10.28 0.56
N VAL A 87 30.68 -10.32 0.56
CA VAL A 87 29.86 -9.24 0.00
C VAL A 87 28.55 -9.12 0.77
N LEU A 88 28.17 -7.88 1.08
CA LEU A 88 26.84 -7.58 1.58
C LEU A 88 25.93 -7.24 0.40
N GLN A 89 24.90 -8.05 0.19
CA GLN A 89 23.82 -7.70 -0.74
C GLN A 89 22.79 -6.86 0.02
N LEU A 90 22.65 -5.59 -0.34
CA LEU A 90 21.79 -4.65 0.35
C LEU A 90 20.74 -4.09 -0.63
N ARG A 91 19.49 -4.03 -0.16
CA ARG A 91 18.38 -3.45 -0.91
C ARG A 91 17.77 -2.33 -0.07
N LEU A 92 17.84 -1.10 -0.57
CA LEU A 92 17.38 0.11 0.11
C LEU A 92 16.30 0.82 -0.70
N HIS A 93 15.39 1.50 0.00
CA HIS A 93 14.47 2.45 -0.63
C HIS A 93 15.24 3.67 -1.12
N HIS A 94 14.80 4.29 -2.22
CA HIS A 94 15.46 5.46 -2.81
C HIS A 94 15.52 6.68 -1.87
N MET A 95 14.71 6.71 -0.80
CA MET A 95 14.81 7.71 0.28
C MET A 95 16.18 7.75 0.97
N PHE A 96 16.98 6.68 0.84
CA PHE A 96 18.30 6.59 1.44
C PHE A 96 19.41 7.15 0.56
N LEU A 97 19.14 7.47 -0.71
CA LEU A 97 20.15 8.00 -1.64
C LEU A 97 20.80 9.27 -1.09
N ASP A 98 19.98 10.15 -0.54
CA ASP A 98 20.37 11.44 0.01
C ASP A 98 20.41 11.42 1.55
N ALA A 99 20.48 10.24 2.16
CA ALA A 99 20.46 10.12 3.61
C ALA A 99 21.73 10.74 4.25
N PRO A 100 21.57 11.43 5.40
CA PRO A 100 22.71 11.93 6.17
C PRO A 100 23.67 10.81 6.58
N GLU A 101 24.96 11.14 6.76
CA GLU A 101 26.01 10.16 7.10
C GLU A 101 25.68 9.34 8.37
N VAL A 102 25.01 9.95 9.35
CA VAL A 102 24.54 9.25 10.56
C VAL A 102 23.59 8.09 10.22
N ILE A 103 22.70 8.30 9.25
CA ILE A 103 21.76 7.27 8.78
C ILE A 103 22.51 6.20 7.98
N VAL A 104 23.46 6.59 7.12
CA VAL A 104 24.27 5.64 6.33
C VAL A 104 25.06 4.70 7.24
N ARG A 105 25.66 5.24 8.31
CA ARG A 105 26.33 4.45 9.35
C ARG A 105 25.37 3.50 10.05
N ALA A 106 24.17 3.97 10.41
CA ALA A 106 23.16 3.12 11.03
C ALA A 106 22.70 1.99 10.09
N VAL A 107 22.62 2.23 8.77
CA VAL A 107 22.35 1.18 7.79
C VAL A 107 23.48 0.14 7.78
N ALA A 108 24.74 0.58 7.79
CA ALA A 108 25.90 -0.31 7.88
C ALA A 108 25.89 -1.13 9.19
N ASP A 109 25.65 -0.49 10.33
CA ASP A 109 25.60 -1.16 11.64
C ASP A 109 24.46 -2.17 11.72
N TYR A 110 23.28 -1.82 11.22
CA TYR A 110 22.11 -2.70 11.21
C TYR A 110 22.28 -3.87 10.24
N ALA A 111 22.63 -3.59 8.97
CA ALA A 111 22.67 -4.58 7.90
C ALA A 111 23.97 -5.38 7.85
N GLY A 112 25.11 -4.76 8.14
CA GLY A 112 26.42 -5.40 8.17
C GLY A 112 26.69 -6.07 9.51
N ARG A 113 26.72 -5.30 10.59
CA ARG A 113 27.20 -5.75 11.92
C ARG A 113 26.13 -6.37 12.82
N GLY A 114 24.85 -6.20 12.48
CA GLY A 114 23.73 -6.76 13.24
C GLY A 114 23.41 -6.01 14.53
N HIS A 115 23.88 -4.76 14.65
CA HIS A 115 23.60 -3.93 15.81
C HIS A 115 22.13 -3.51 15.83
N ARG A 116 21.32 -4.19 16.64
CA ARG A 116 19.88 -3.95 16.78
C ARG A 116 19.56 -2.51 17.21
N ALA A 117 20.44 -1.87 17.98
CA ALA A 117 20.28 -0.48 18.44
C ALA A 117 20.21 0.54 17.29
N ALA A 118 20.85 0.27 16.15
CA ALA A 118 20.76 1.11 14.96
C ALA A 118 19.35 1.08 14.31
N GLY A 119 18.53 0.07 14.62
CA GLY A 119 17.17 -0.06 14.10
C GLY A 119 16.26 1.11 14.49
N ALA A 120 16.34 1.59 15.74
CA ALA A 120 15.48 2.68 16.22
C ALA A 120 15.70 4.00 15.45
N LEU A 121 16.96 4.29 15.15
CA LEU A 121 17.35 5.49 14.40
C LEU A 121 16.93 5.40 12.93
N LEU A 122 17.02 4.21 12.33
CA LEU A 122 16.48 3.96 10.98
C LEU A 122 14.96 4.08 10.94
N ASP A 123 14.26 3.56 11.95
CA ASP A 123 12.80 3.64 12.04
C ASP A 123 12.31 5.09 12.16
N GLU A 124 13.02 5.93 12.92
CA GLU A 124 12.72 7.36 13.04
C GLU A 124 12.90 8.09 11.70
N TYR A 125 14.03 7.87 11.03
CA TYR A 125 14.28 8.44 9.71
C TYR A 125 13.21 8.02 8.69
N ILE A 126 12.89 6.73 8.64
CA ILE A 126 11.85 6.19 7.75
C ILE A 126 10.50 6.84 8.06
N ARG A 127 10.17 7.05 9.34
CA ARG A 127 8.90 7.69 9.73
C ARG A 127 8.83 9.14 9.26
N GLY A 128 9.93 9.90 9.40
CA GLY A 128 10.03 11.28 8.92
C GLY A 128 9.88 11.42 7.40
N GLN A 129 10.30 10.41 6.64
CA GLN A 129 10.22 10.39 5.16
C GLN A 129 8.88 9.85 4.61
N GLN A 130 7.97 9.34 5.45
CA GLN A 130 6.66 8.80 5.02
C GLN A 130 5.81 9.76 4.16
N PRO A 131 5.76 11.08 4.40
CA PRO A 131 4.98 11.99 3.57
C PRO A 131 5.45 12.04 2.11
N LEU A 132 6.76 11.97 1.87
CA LEU A 132 7.35 12.00 0.53
C LEU A 132 7.06 10.71 -0.26
N ILE A 133 7.09 9.56 0.44
CA ILE A 133 6.67 8.27 -0.12
C ILE A 133 5.19 8.32 -0.55
N ARG A 134 4.35 9.11 0.12
CA ARG A 134 2.91 9.25 -0.21
C ARG A 134 2.65 10.21 -1.37
N GLN A 135 3.41 11.28 -1.51
CA GLN A 135 3.20 12.30 -2.56
C GLN A 135 3.59 11.77 -3.96
N LEU A 136 4.73 11.07 -4.07
CA LEU A 136 5.20 10.42 -5.31
C LEU A 136 4.19 9.42 -5.92
N ARG A 137 3.22 8.95 -5.13
CA ARG A 137 2.18 7.99 -5.55
C ARG A 137 1.14 8.58 -6.48
N ARG A 138 0.87 9.88 -6.43
CA ARG A 138 -0.27 10.46 -7.17
C ARG A 138 -0.03 10.54 -8.67
N GLU A 139 1.22 10.61 -9.10
CA GLU A 139 1.56 10.93 -10.49
C GLU A 139 1.92 9.69 -11.33
N SER A 140 2.33 8.57 -10.70
CA SER A 140 2.92 7.41 -11.39
C SER A 140 2.09 6.11 -11.31
N ASP A 141 1.03 6.08 -10.48
CA ASP A 141 0.09 4.96 -10.43
C ASP A 141 -0.83 5.04 -11.66
N ALA A 142 -0.41 4.37 -12.75
CA ALA A 142 -1.23 4.11 -13.93
C ALA A 142 -2.68 3.76 -13.54
N GLU A 143 -3.64 4.27 -14.31
CA GLU A 143 -5.07 4.09 -14.05
C GLU A 143 -5.40 2.63 -13.70
N LEU A 144 -6.06 2.45 -12.55
CA LEU A 144 -6.48 1.15 -12.06
C LEU A 144 -7.56 0.60 -13.00
N ASN A 145 -7.17 -0.28 -13.93
CA ASN A 145 -8.08 -0.87 -14.91
C ASN A 145 -8.72 -2.16 -14.38
N PRO A 146 -10.06 -2.23 -14.23
CA PRO A 146 -10.76 -3.43 -13.78
C PRO A 146 -11.02 -4.46 -14.89
N LEU A 147 -10.94 -4.07 -16.17
CA LEU A 147 -11.26 -4.94 -17.29
C LEU A 147 -10.08 -5.85 -17.62
N GLY A 148 -10.27 -7.14 -17.40
CA GLY A 148 -9.35 -8.20 -17.82
C GLY A 148 -9.77 -8.80 -19.15
N ARG A 149 -9.02 -9.81 -19.59
CA ARG A 149 -9.33 -10.66 -20.75
C ARG A 149 -10.48 -11.62 -20.46
N CYS A 150 -10.57 -12.11 -19.23
CA CYS A 150 -11.53 -13.13 -18.82
C CYS A 150 -12.52 -12.61 -17.77
N PHE A 151 -12.10 -11.69 -16.89
CA PHE A 151 -12.95 -11.17 -15.83
C PHE A 151 -13.04 -9.65 -15.82
N ASP A 152 -14.24 -9.13 -15.56
CA ASP A 152 -14.45 -7.75 -15.13
C ASP A 152 -14.41 -7.68 -13.59
N LEU A 153 -13.32 -7.18 -13.05
CA LEU A 153 -13.16 -7.05 -11.60
C LEU A 153 -14.15 -6.07 -10.97
N ARG A 154 -14.66 -5.09 -11.71
CA ARG A 154 -15.66 -4.15 -11.20
C ARG A 154 -16.99 -4.87 -10.99
N ALA A 155 -17.39 -5.73 -11.93
CA ALA A 155 -18.59 -6.55 -11.80
C ALA A 155 -18.47 -7.51 -10.59
N LEU A 156 -17.35 -8.23 -10.47
CA LEU A 156 -17.12 -9.14 -9.34
C LEU A 156 -17.11 -8.39 -8.00
N TYR A 157 -16.41 -7.25 -7.94
CA TYR A 157 -16.39 -6.41 -6.75
C TYR A 157 -17.79 -5.95 -6.33
N ASN A 158 -18.59 -5.46 -7.27
CA ASN A 158 -19.95 -4.99 -6.96
C ASN A 158 -20.82 -6.14 -6.42
N GLY A 159 -20.80 -7.30 -7.07
CA GLY A 159 -21.58 -8.47 -6.63
C GLY A 159 -21.15 -8.95 -5.24
N VAL A 160 -19.85 -9.01 -4.97
CA VAL A 160 -19.32 -9.39 -3.66
C VAL A 160 -19.66 -8.32 -2.58
N ASN A 161 -19.57 -7.03 -2.92
CA ASN A 161 -19.86 -5.93 -1.99
C ASN A 161 -21.33 -5.93 -1.56
N GLU A 162 -22.22 -6.13 -2.53
CA GLU A 162 -23.65 -6.23 -2.29
C GLU A 162 -23.98 -7.44 -1.43
N ALA A 163 -23.54 -8.63 -1.86
CA ALA A 163 -23.91 -9.90 -1.21
C ALA A 163 -23.36 -10.05 0.21
N TYR A 164 -22.14 -9.56 0.49
CA TYR A 164 -21.45 -9.87 1.75
C TYR A 164 -21.14 -8.65 2.60
N PHE A 165 -21.19 -7.44 2.06
CA PHE A 165 -20.77 -6.25 2.79
C PHE A 165 -21.82 -5.14 2.82
N GLN A 166 -23.04 -5.40 2.33
CA GLN A 166 -24.12 -4.40 2.31
C GLN A 166 -23.66 -3.09 1.63
N ASN A 167 -22.82 -3.20 0.60
CA ASN A 167 -22.21 -2.07 -0.10
C ASN A 167 -21.33 -1.13 0.76
N ALA A 168 -20.89 -1.57 1.94
CA ALA A 168 -20.09 -0.75 2.86
C ALA A 168 -18.62 -0.59 2.43
N ILE A 169 -18.11 -1.46 1.54
CA ILE A 169 -16.72 -1.34 1.08
C ILE A 169 -16.64 -0.24 0.03
N GLN A 170 -15.65 0.65 0.20
CA GLN A 170 -15.44 1.84 -0.62
C GLN A 170 -14.02 1.82 -1.15
N ALA A 171 -13.74 0.84 -2.00
CA ALA A 171 -12.44 0.65 -2.62
C ALA A 171 -12.56 0.71 -4.14
N ARG A 172 -11.51 1.20 -4.80
CA ARG A 172 -11.32 1.02 -6.23
C ARG A 172 -10.66 -0.34 -6.46
N ILE A 173 -11.05 -1.06 -7.52
CA ILE A 173 -10.45 -2.35 -7.86
C ILE A 173 -9.86 -2.34 -9.27
N GLY A 174 -8.77 -3.06 -9.47
CA GLY A 174 -8.31 -3.42 -10.80
C GLY A 174 -7.15 -4.40 -10.82
N TRP A 175 -6.66 -4.67 -12.02
CA TRP A 175 -5.55 -5.60 -12.23
C TRP A 175 -4.22 -4.97 -11.84
N GLY A 176 -3.35 -5.77 -11.22
CA GLY A 176 -1.96 -5.42 -10.99
C GLY A 176 -1.14 -5.41 -12.29
N ARG A 177 0.11 -4.94 -12.23
CA ARG A 177 1.04 -5.06 -13.36
C ARG A 177 1.57 -6.48 -13.44
N MET A 178 1.67 -7.04 -14.66
CA MET A 178 2.28 -8.35 -14.85
C MET A 178 3.78 -8.29 -14.51
N PRO A 179 4.23 -9.00 -13.47
CA PRO A 179 5.63 -8.97 -13.07
C PRO A 179 6.53 -9.78 -14.03
N PRO A 180 7.84 -9.46 -14.18
CA PRO A 180 8.75 -10.17 -15.07
C PRO A 180 8.81 -11.68 -14.80
N ARG A 181 8.97 -12.48 -15.86
CA ARG A 181 9.10 -13.94 -15.78
C ARG A 181 10.34 -14.32 -14.98
N ARG A 182 10.14 -14.91 -13.80
CA ARG A 182 11.18 -15.42 -12.90
C ARG A 182 10.61 -16.58 -12.09
N ARG A 183 11.44 -17.56 -11.73
CA ARG A 183 11.04 -18.65 -10.83
C ARG A 183 10.71 -18.08 -9.45
N ARG A 184 9.49 -18.32 -8.96
CA ARG A 184 9.01 -17.85 -7.65
C ARG A 184 8.64 -19.03 -6.76
N LYS A 185 8.80 -18.84 -5.45
CA LYS A 185 8.39 -19.81 -4.43
C LYS A 185 6.99 -19.50 -3.85
N SER A 186 6.52 -18.27 -4.05
CA SER A 186 5.22 -17.80 -3.59
C SER A 186 4.68 -16.74 -4.55
N ILE A 187 3.35 -16.58 -4.53
CA ILE A 187 2.62 -15.55 -5.28
C ILE A 187 1.64 -14.88 -4.31
N ARG A 188 1.46 -13.57 -4.45
CA ARG A 188 0.39 -12.84 -3.78
C ARG A 188 -0.69 -12.60 -4.82
N LEU A 189 -1.88 -13.15 -4.57
CA LEU A 189 -2.99 -13.16 -5.53
C LEU A 189 -3.82 -11.87 -5.51
N GLY A 190 -3.82 -11.15 -4.40
CA GLY A 190 -4.43 -9.84 -4.26
C GLY A 190 -3.71 -8.98 -3.23
N VAL A 191 -3.97 -7.67 -3.25
CA VAL A 191 -3.54 -6.77 -2.18
C VAL A 191 -4.53 -5.61 -2.03
N TYR A 192 -4.89 -5.31 -0.79
CA TYR A 192 -5.55 -4.07 -0.38
C TYR A 192 -4.54 -3.03 0.13
N ASP A 193 -4.55 -1.82 -0.45
CA ASP A 193 -3.81 -0.66 0.07
C ASP A 193 -4.74 0.23 0.89
N HIS A 194 -4.54 0.26 2.21
CA HIS A 194 -5.31 1.10 3.14
C HIS A 194 -5.19 2.59 2.91
N GLN A 195 -4.08 3.07 2.36
CA GLN A 195 -3.85 4.50 2.16
C GLN A 195 -4.63 5.01 0.95
N THR A 196 -4.70 4.21 -0.13
CA THR A 196 -5.39 4.59 -1.37
C THR A 196 -6.79 4.00 -1.50
N ARG A 197 -7.16 3.05 -0.62
CA ARG A 197 -8.38 2.24 -0.71
C ARG A 197 -8.47 1.55 -2.08
N GLU A 198 -7.39 0.88 -2.45
CA GLU A 198 -7.29 0.18 -3.73
C GLU A 198 -7.10 -1.32 -3.52
N ILE A 199 -7.87 -2.11 -4.26
CA ILE A 199 -7.69 -3.55 -4.41
C ILE A 199 -6.97 -3.79 -5.75
N ARG A 200 -5.83 -4.48 -5.70
CA ARG A 200 -5.10 -4.93 -6.88
C ARG A 200 -5.09 -6.45 -6.93
N ILE A 201 -5.68 -7.03 -7.98
CA ILE A 201 -5.70 -8.48 -8.21
C ILE A 201 -4.58 -8.88 -9.16
N HIS A 202 -3.90 -9.99 -8.88
CA HIS A 202 -2.75 -10.42 -9.68
C HIS A 202 -3.22 -10.92 -11.07
N PRO A 203 -2.62 -10.45 -12.19
CA PRO A 203 -3.02 -10.85 -13.55
C PRO A 203 -2.91 -12.34 -13.89
N ALA A 204 -2.27 -13.14 -13.03
CA ALA A 204 -2.21 -14.59 -13.18
C ALA A 204 -3.59 -15.26 -13.03
N LEU A 205 -4.55 -14.55 -12.42
CA LEU A 205 -5.94 -14.98 -12.26
C LEU A 205 -6.82 -14.67 -13.46
N ASP A 206 -6.36 -13.83 -14.40
CA ASP A 206 -7.13 -13.42 -15.57
C ASP A 206 -6.95 -14.42 -16.73
N LYS A 207 -7.41 -15.65 -16.52
CA LYS A 207 -7.30 -16.74 -17.49
C LYS A 207 -8.57 -17.60 -17.52
N PRO A 208 -8.89 -18.26 -18.66
CA PRO A 208 -10.11 -19.06 -18.79
C PRO A 208 -10.15 -20.31 -17.89
N ASP A 209 -8.99 -20.84 -17.50
CA ASP A 209 -8.84 -22.02 -16.63
C ASP A 209 -9.00 -21.70 -15.14
N VAL A 210 -9.04 -20.41 -14.78
CA VAL A 210 -9.28 -19.96 -13.42
C VAL A 210 -10.79 -19.85 -13.20
N PRO A 211 -11.39 -20.54 -12.21
CA PRO A 211 -12.82 -20.44 -11.97
C PRO A 211 -13.23 -19.06 -11.40
N ALA A 212 -14.39 -18.54 -11.83
CA ALA A 212 -14.94 -17.27 -11.36
C ALA A 212 -15.06 -17.22 -9.82
N PHE A 213 -15.58 -18.29 -9.19
CA PHE A 213 -15.74 -18.36 -7.74
C PHE A 213 -14.42 -18.17 -6.97
N PHE A 214 -13.29 -18.54 -7.59
CA PHE A 214 -11.97 -18.36 -6.98
C PHE A 214 -11.52 -16.91 -7.05
N VAL A 215 -11.74 -16.25 -8.19
CA VAL A 215 -11.46 -14.81 -8.33
C VAL A 215 -12.32 -14.00 -7.36
N GLU A 216 -13.61 -14.31 -7.25
CA GLU A 216 -14.53 -13.71 -6.28
C GLU A 216 -14.07 -13.93 -4.84
N PHE A 217 -13.57 -15.12 -4.50
CA PHE A 217 -13.01 -15.38 -3.18
C PHE A 217 -11.80 -14.48 -2.87
N ILE A 218 -10.90 -14.28 -3.84
CA ILE A 218 -9.76 -13.36 -3.66
C ILE A 218 -10.26 -11.92 -3.52
N VAL A 219 -11.25 -11.49 -4.31
CA VAL A 219 -11.87 -10.16 -4.15
C VAL A 219 -12.47 -9.99 -2.75
N PHE A 220 -13.24 -10.98 -2.29
CA PHE A 220 -13.80 -11.00 -0.93
C PHE A 220 -12.71 -10.92 0.15
N HIS A 221 -11.62 -11.69 0.01
CA HIS A 221 -10.47 -11.63 0.91
C HIS A 221 -9.86 -10.22 0.96
N GLU A 222 -9.66 -9.60 -0.20
CA GLU A 222 -9.08 -8.25 -0.25
C GLU A 222 -10.01 -7.19 0.35
N MET A 223 -11.32 -7.34 0.19
CA MET A 223 -12.32 -6.45 0.80
C MET A 223 -12.34 -6.57 2.33
N LEU A 224 -12.08 -7.76 2.89
CA LEU A 224 -11.99 -7.94 4.33
C LEU A 224 -10.89 -7.11 4.97
N HIS A 225 -9.79 -6.84 4.26
CA HIS A 225 -8.72 -5.99 4.79
C HIS A 225 -9.22 -4.60 5.15
N GLN A 226 -10.22 -4.04 4.46
CA GLN A 226 -10.80 -2.75 4.84
C GLN A 226 -11.43 -2.77 6.25
N LEU A 227 -12.09 -3.87 6.63
CA LEU A 227 -12.72 -4.02 7.95
C LEU A 227 -11.72 -4.34 9.05
N PHE A 228 -10.62 -5.01 8.71
CA PHE A 228 -9.63 -5.49 9.66
C PHE A 228 -8.24 -4.90 9.34
N PRO A 229 -8.03 -3.59 9.56
CA PRO A 229 -6.74 -2.98 9.34
C PRO A 229 -5.67 -3.63 10.19
N SER A 230 -4.47 -3.81 9.62
CA SER A 230 -3.37 -4.45 10.33
C SER A 230 -3.00 -3.64 11.58
N SER A 231 -3.23 -4.22 12.77
CA SER A 231 -2.91 -3.55 14.03
C SER A 231 -1.43 -3.72 14.39
N ASN A 232 -0.81 -2.66 14.91
CA ASN A 232 0.59 -2.63 15.36
C ASN A 232 0.75 -2.78 16.89
N ARG A 233 -0.30 -3.21 17.62
CA ARG A 233 -0.38 -3.09 19.09
C ARG A 233 0.72 -3.80 19.89
N THR A 234 1.49 -4.72 19.29
CA THR A 234 2.53 -5.50 19.97
C THR A 234 3.83 -5.66 19.16
N GLY A 235 4.11 -4.76 18.22
CA GLY A 235 5.36 -4.78 17.45
C GLY A 235 5.43 -5.81 16.31
N ARG A 236 4.43 -6.69 16.16
CA ARG A 236 4.26 -7.57 15.00
C ARG A 236 3.00 -7.20 14.23
N ARG A 237 3.14 -6.82 12.96
CA ARG A 237 2.01 -6.51 12.07
C ARG A 237 1.22 -7.79 11.77
N VAL A 238 0.01 -7.90 12.32
CA VAL A 238 -0.89 -9.03 12.04
C VAL A 238 -1.87 -8.60 10.95
N HIS A 239 -1.70 -9.15 9.76
CA HIS A 239 -2.56 -8.87 8.60
C HIS A 239 -3.89 -9.63 8.65
N HIS A 240 -3.91 -10.81 9.27
CA HIS A 240 -5.09 -11.66 9.35
C HIS A 240 -5.36 -12.04 10.82
N PRO A 241 -5.96 -11.12 11.62
CA PRO A 241 -6.35 -11.43 13.00
C PRO A 241 -7.39 -12.55 13.05
N ARG A 242 -7.67 -13.09 14.24
CA ARG A 242 -8.66 -14.17 14.42
C ARG A 242 -10.02 -13.83 13.79
N ALA A 243 -10.54 -12.63 14.07
CA ALA A 243 -11.81 -12.16 13.52
C ALA A 243 -11.82 -12.09 11.97
N PHE A 244 -10.68 -11.73 11.35
CA PHE A 244 -10.53 -11.78 9.89
C PHE A 244 -10.74 -13.21 9.40
N ARG A 245 -10.03 -14.19 9.99
CA ARG A 245 -10.11 -15.60 9.56
C ARG A 245 -11.47 -16.21 9.80
N GLU A 246 -12.14 -15.85 10.89
CA GLU A 246 -13.51 -16.27 11.18
C GLU A 246 -14.47 -15.72 10.12
N ARG A 247 -14.35 -14.44 9.75
CA ARG A 247 -15.15 -13.84 8.70
C ARG A 247 -14.83 -14.39 7.31
N GLU A 248 -13.57 -14.70 7.04
CA GLU A 248 -13.13 -15.29 5.77
C GLU A 248 -13.80 -16.67 5.54
N ARG A 249 -13.88 -17.49 6.60
CA ARG A 249 -14.50 -18.82 6.57
C ARG A 249 -16.00 -18.81 6.28
N THR A 250 -16.67 -17.68 6.44
CA THR A 250 -18.10 -17.59 6.12
C THR A 250 -18.36 -17.45 4.62
N TYR A 251 -17.32 -17.33 3.79
CA TYR A 251 -17.50 -17.29 2.34
C TYR A 251 -18.03 -18.63 1.82
N PRO A 252 -19.12 -18.68 1.04
CA PRO A 252 -19.76 -19.94 0.65
C PRO A 252 -18.81 -20.95 -0.03
N HIS A 253 -17.86 -20.47 -0.82
CA HIS A 253 -16.89 -21.31 -1.52
C HIS A 253 -15.51 -21.37 -0.84
N TYR A 254 -15.39 -21.01 0.45
CA TYR A 254 -14.10 -20.96 1.16
C TYR A 254 -13.29 -22.26 1.01
N ALA A 255 -13.90 -23.41 1.33
CA ALA A 255 -13.22 -24.69 1.27
C ALA A 255 -12.85 -25.09 -0.17
N ALA A 256 -13.70 -24.77 -1.14
CA ALA A 256 -13.42 -25.00 -2.56
C ALA A 256 -12.26 -24.12 -3.05
N ALA A 257 -12.21 -22.87 -2.65
CA ALA A 257 -11.14 -21.94 -3.02
C ALA A 257 -9.78 -22.38 -2.48
N LEU A 258 -9.71 -22.80 -1.20
CA LEU A 258 -8.46 -23.32 -0.62
C LEU A 258 -7.99 -24.64 -1.24
N ARG A 259 -8.92 -25.50 -1.69
CA ARG A 259 -8.56 -26.71 -2.44
C ARG A 259 -7.98 -26.33 -3.80
N TRP A 260 -8.70 -25.51 -4.55
CA TRP A 260 -8.29 -25.08 -5.88
C TRP A 260 -6.93 -24.36 -5.83
N GLU A 261 -6.69 -23.48 -4.86
CA GLU A 261 -5.40 -22.80 -4.70
C GLU A 261 -4.25 -23.80 -4.52
N ARG A 262 -4.42 -24.80 -3.64
CA ARG A 262 -3.38 -25.81 -3.38
C ARG A 262 -3.06 -26.63 -4.63
N GLU A 263 -4.09 -27.02 -5.38
CA GLU A 263 -3.96 -27.83 -6.59
C GLU A 263 -3.33 -27.05 -7.76
N ASN A 264 -3.58 -25.73 -7.83
CA ASN A 264 -3.18 -24.89 -8.97
C ASN A 264 -1.99 -23.95 -8.70
N LEU A 265 -1.43 -23.97 -7.48
CA LEU A 265 -0.32 -23.10 -7.07
C LEU A 265 0.88 -23.17 -8.04
N GLY A 266 1.22 -24.38 -8.51
CA GLY A 266 2.31 -24.57 -9.46
C GLY A 266 2.11 -23.82 -10.78
N THR A 267 0.87 -23.77 -11.29
CA THR A 267 0.51 -23.06 -12.52
C THR A 267 0.53 -21.56 -12.30
N LEU A 268 -0.03 -21.08 -11.18
CA LEU A 268 -0.02 -19.66 -10.81
C LEU A 268 1.41 -19.10 -10.64
N LEU A 269 2.35 -19.90 -10.14
CA LEU A 269 3.74 -19.49 -9.96
C LEU A 269 4.54 -19.38 -11.27
N ARG A 270 4.11 -20.06 -12.34
CA ARG A 270 4.82 -20.08 -13.64
C ARG A 270 4.47 -18.89 -14.53
N GLY A 271 3.30 -18.27 -14.33
CA GLY A 271 2.85 -17.09 -15.08
C GLY A 271 2.41 -17.43 -16.49
#